data_AF-A0A672NY91-F1
#
_entry.id   AF-A0A672NY91-F1
#
_cell.length_a   1.000
_cell.length_b   1.000
_cell.length_c   1.000
_cell.angle_alpha   90.00
_cell.angle_beta   90.00
_cell.angle_gamma   90.00
#
_symmetry.space_group_name_H-M   'P 1'
#
loop_
_entity.id
_entity.type
_entity.pdbx_description
1 polymer ?
#
loop_
_entity_poly.entity_id
_entity_poly.type
_entity_poly.pdbx_seq_one_letter_code
_entity_poly.pdbx_strand_id
1 'polypeptide(L)'
;MWNLQTALAIFGTLCLTSISGYKNGKVEKSCESMMPEHHSQPNTTASPYTLTVNASKFSPGDNIRVTLSGSEHFEGFLIQARDATNPDGPAIGSFTLVDPEISQRLTCNSIEGSAVSHTSNAKKTEIQVIWKAPSKAPPTVQFLATVLAHYKIFWLKLPGPVISQGDVTPAPSQSTTVMSTKSASPSILPQPFTSEGCGTSKSCLIDPVSCNPSVDTNCFFLSYSTLGQTVSFELSGPAQGYVSFALSKDKWMGDDDAYLCINDEGRVSVEAAHTTGRTYPEVSSKSVLTDVGWRVSDGVIQCKFSRSIYTPQDPVRFSLNNSYYLFVAHGTAEYGMIHRHTWQPLISSHHQIITGPPEILTGSRSPLLMKYHGALMLIAWMLAGSTGKLMAAYFKPDWPEQTLFGQKIWFQVHRMLMSLTVLLTAVGFGFPFVYRGKWSTRAGAHPYLGCTVMILTFCQPIMAAFRPAPDSSRRWIFNWLHWGVGNAAEIIAVVSMFFGIRQQSLLLPYPWTTGVLSAFVVWTIVLKLVLKLHKHDVIRKDINCKMIQTESEMKQNKLFKIIYLYV
;
A
#
# COMPACT_ATOMS: atom_id res chain seq x y z
N MET A 1 -31.15 15.97 -23.09
CA MET A 1 -29.98 16.68 -22.54
C MET A 1 -29.93 16.41 -21.05
N TRP A 2 -29.15 15.42 -20.63
CA TRP A 2 -28.96 15.11 -19.22
C TRP A 2 -27.82 15.99 -18.70
N ASN A 3 -28.14 16.92 -17.80
CA ASN A 3 -27.20 17.94 -17.34
C ASN A 3 -26.06 17.30 -16.54
N LEU A 4 -24.83 17.65 -16.93
CA LEU A 4 -23.57 17.26 -16.27
C LEU A 4 -23.55 17.59 -14.76
N GLN A 5 -24.38 18.55 -14.33
CA GLN A 5 -24.55 18.92 -12.93
C GLN A 5 -25.30 17.88 -12.09
N THR A 6 -26.29 17.16 -12.65
CA THR A 6 -27.01 16.10 -11.92
C THR A 6 -26.16 14.83 -11.74
N ALA A 7 -25.24 14.54 -12.67
CA ALA A 7 -24.30 13.43 -12.54
C ALA A 7 -23.23 13.70 -11.46
N LEU A 8 -22.77 14.95 -11.35
CA LEU A 8 -21.80 15.36 -10.31
C LEU A 8 -22.40 15.38 -8.90
N ALA A 9 -23.69 15.70 -8.76
CA ALA A 9 -24.39 15.67 -7.47
C ALA A 9 -24.58 14.24 -6.94
N ILE A 10 -24.95 13.29 -7.81
CA ILE A 10 -25.14 11.87 -7.43
C ILE A 10 -23.79 11.20 -7.09
N PHE A 11 -22.70 11.58 -7.77
CA PHE A 11 -21.35 11.09 -7.46
C PHE A 11 -20.79 11.68 -6.14
N GLY A 12 -21.24 12.87 -5.74
CA GLY A 12 -20.84 13.53 -4.50
C GLY A 12 -21.47 12.93 -3.23
N THR A 13 -22.70 12.42 -3.32
CA THR A 13 -23.43 11.87 -2.15
C THR A 13 -23.15 10.40 -1.84
N LEU A 14 -22.56 9.63 -2.77
CA LEU A 14 -22.21 8.22 -2.57
C LEU A 14 -20.81 8.00 -1.95
N CYS A 15 -20.06 9.06 -1.67
CA CYS A 15 -18.68 8.98 -1.15
C CYS A 15 -18.52 9.30 0.36
N LEU A 16 -19.61 9.36 1.15
CA LEU A 16 -19.55 9.73 2.57
C LEU A 16 -20.27 8.78 3.52
N THR A 17 -20.29 7.48 3.24
CA THR A 17 -20.53 6.49 4.30
C THR A 17 -19.20 5.97 4.81
N SER A 18 -18.55 6.79 5.64
CA SER A 18 -17.53 6.27 6.55
C SER A 18 -18.25 5.32 7.51
N ILE A 19 -17.93 4.03 7.43
CA ILE A 19 -18.27 3.09 8.50
C ILE A 19 -17.38 3.48 9.68
N SER A 20 -17.89 4.36 10.55
CA SER A 20 -17.26 4.63 11.84
C SER A 20 -17.37 3.39 12.70
N GLY A 21 -16.30 2.62 12.81
CA GLY A 21 -16.11 1.74 13.95
C GLY A 21 -16.00 2.64 15.19
N TYR A 22 -17.03 2.64 16.04
CA TYR A 22 -17.06 3.51 17.20
C TYR A 22 -16.01 3.05 18.23
N LYS A 23 -15.21 3.98 18.75
CA LYS A 23 -14.25 3.75 19.86
C LYS A 23 -14.94 3.52 21.22
N ASN A 24 -16.22 3.18 21.22
CA ASN A 24 -17.05 3.05 22.43
C ASN A 24 -17.49 1.59 22.60
N GLY A 25 -17.67 1.17 23.84
CA GLY A 25 -18.04 -0.21 24.17
C GLY A 25 -19.53 -0.52 24.06
N LYS A 26 -20.30 0.10 23.14
CA LYS A 26 -21.72 -0.22 22.95
C LYS A 26 -21.90 -1.53 22.17
N VAL A 27 -21.50 -2.64 22.79
CA VAL A 27 -21.32 -3.96 22.17
C VAL A 27 -22.42 -4.97 22.57
N GLU A 28 -23.69 -4.56 22.51
CA GLU A 28 -24.82 -5.43 22.91
C GLU A 28 -24.88 -6.73 22.08
N LYS A 29 -24.44 -6.70 20.82
CA LYS A 29 -24.35 -7.91 19.96
C LYS A 29 -23.33 -8.94 20.48
N SER A 30 -22.31 -8.50 21.21
CA SER A 30 -21.29 -9.36 21.80
C SER A 30 -21.75 -10.01 23.11
N CYS A 31 -22.96 -9.72 23.61
CA CYS A 31 -23.38 -10.18 24.93
C CYS A 31 -23.41 -11.71 25.09
N GLU A 32 -23.87 -12.46 24.10
CA GLU A 32 -23.99 -13.92 24.20
C GLU A 32 -22.62 -14.60 24.10
N SER A 33 -21.84 -14.25 23.08
CA SER A 33 -20.51 -14.84 22.84
C SER A 33 -19.42 -14.27 23.73
N MET A 34 -19.64 -13.06 24.29
CA MET A 34 -18.62 -12.18 24.88
C MET A 34 -17.45 -11.85 23.92
N MET A 35 -17.61 -12.13 22.62
CA MET A 35 -16.59 -11.96 21.59
C MET A 35 -16.66 -10.54 21.01
N PRO A 36 -15.56 -9.77 21.01
CA PRO A 36 -15.51 -8.49 20.30
C PRO A 36 -15.71 -8.70 18.80
N GLU A 37 -16.47 -7.83 18.13
CA GLU A 37 -16.71 -7.90 16.68
C GLU A 37 -15.49 -7.37 15.87
N HIS A 38 -14.30 -7.86 16.18
CA HIS A 38 -13.05 -7.52 15.48
C HIS A 38 -12.55 -8.63 14.54
N HIS A 39 -13.34 -9.70 14.37
CA HIS A 39 -13.06 -10.86 13.51
C HIS A 39 -11.64 -11.43 13.72
N SER A 40 -11.20 -11.50 14.98
CA SER A 40 -9.93 -12.11 15.39
C SER A 40 -10.16 -13.18 16.44
N GLN A 41 -9.24 -14.14 16.52
CA GLN A 41 -9.27 -15.18 17.56
C GLN A 41 -8.74 -14.61 18.89
N PRO A 42 -9.27 -15.08 20.04
CA PRO A 42 -8.78 -14.66 21.33
C PRO A 42 -7.35 -15.12 21.57
N ASN A 43 -6.61 -14.34 22.34
CA ASN A 43 -5.26 -14.68 22.75
C ASN A 43 -5.29 -15.90 23.70
N THR A 44 -4.48 -16.91 23.40
CA THR A 44 -4.38 -18.17 24.15
C THR A 44 -3.27 -18.16 25.21
N THR A 45 -2.46 -17.10 25.25
CA THR A 45 -1.42 -16.90 26.28
C THR A 45 -2.04 -16.55 27.64
N ALA A 46 -1.27 -16.72 28.72
CA ALA A 46 -1.71 -16.35 30.07
C ALA A 46 -2.16 -14.88 30.12
N SER A 47 -3.32 -14.61 30.69
CA SER A 47 -3.88 -13.27 30.78
C SER A 47 -3.16 -12.42 31.83
N PRO A 48 -2.75 -11.18 31.51
CA PRO A 48 -2.21 -10.23 32.50
C PRO A 48 -3.31 -9.58 33.36
N TYR A 49 -4.58 -9.91 33.12
CA TYR A 49 -5.77 -9.33 33.75
C TYR A 49 -6.46 -10.31 34.70
N THR A 50 -6.96 -9.81 35.82
CA THR A 50 -7.65 -10.59 36.85
C THR A 50 -8.92 -9.89 37.30
N LEU A 51 -9.98 -10.69 37.50
CA LEU A 51 -11.25 -10.24 38.06
C LEU A 51 -11.33 -10.67 39.52
N THR A 52 -11.75 -9.77 40.41
CA THR A 52 -11.88 -10.04 41.85
C THR A 52 -13.21 -9.50 42.38
N VAL A 53 -13.67 -10.05 43.51
CA VAL A 53 -14.89 -9.61 44.20
C VAL A 53 -14.64 -9.47 45.69
N ASN A 54 -15.43 -8.63 46.36
CA ASN A 54 -15.28 -8.37 47.80
C ASN A 54 -16.03 -9.35 48.73
N ALA A 55 -16.76 -10.33 48.19
CA ALA A 55 -17.50 -11.32 48.97
C ALA A 55 -17.51 -12.69 48.27
N SER A 56 -17.48 -13.78 49.04
CA SER A 56 -17.58 -15.16 48.53
C SER A 56 -19.01 -15.72 48.57
N LYS A 57 -19.92 -15.04 49.28
CA LYS A 57 -21.33 -15.39 49.39
C LYS A 57 -22.23 -14.19 49.15
N PHE A 58 -23.46 -14.44 48.71
CA PHE A 58 -24.45 -13.39 48.48
C PHE A 58 -25.88 -13.84 48.81
N SER A 59 -26.75 -12.89 49.11
CA SER A 59 -28.20 -13.03 49.18
C SER A 59 -28.88 -12.25 48.04
N PRO A 60 -30.09 -12.64 47.60
CA PRO A 60 -30.84 -11.86 46.61
C PRO A 60 -30.99 -10.40 47.03
N GLY A 61 -30.64 -9.47 46.15
CA GLY A 61 -30.65 -8.02 46.41
C GLY A 61 -29.32 -7.44 46.90
N ASP A 62 -28.33 -8.27 47.26
CA ASP A 62 -27.01 -7.82 47.69
C ASP A 62 -26.26 -7.08 46.58
N ASN A 63 -25.36 -6.19 47.00
CA ASN A 63 -24.47 -5.42 46.14
C ASN A 63 -23.03 -5.89 46.35
N ILE A 64 -22.46 -6.57 45.36
CA ILE A 64 -21.10 -7.10 45.37
C ILE A 64 -20.20 -6.20 44.52
N ARG A 65 -19.08 -5.75 45.07
CA ARG A 65 -18.08 -4.98 44.31
C ARG A 65 -17.24 -5.95 43.49
N VAL A 66 -17.15 -5.67 42.19
CA VAL A 66 -16.34 -6.41 41.22
C VAL A 66 -15.24 -5.49 40.70
N THR A 67 -13.99 -5.94 40.77
CA THR A 67 -12.82 -5.19 40.31
C THR A 67 -12.11 -5.98 39.22
N LEU A 68 -11.91 -5.35 38.06
CA LEU A 68 -11.03 -5.86 37.00
C LEU A 68 -9.73 -5.06 37.04
N SER A 69 -8.61 -5.74 37.23
CA SER A 69 -7.27 -5.14 37.31
C SER A 69 -6.29 -5.84 36.37
N GLY A 70 -5.34 -5.11 35.82
CA GLY A 70 -4.28 -5.64 34.95
C GLY A 70 -2.87 -5.25 35.40
N SER A 71 -1.91 -6.14 35.18
CA SER A 71 -0.48 -5.79 35.21
C SER A 71 -0.06 -4.97 33.97
N GLU A 72 -0.84 -5.04 32.90
CA GLU A 72 -0.75 -4.23 31.69
C GLU A 72 -2.00 -3.35 31.53
N HIS A 73 -1.92 -2.34 30.65
CA HIS A 73 -3.06 -1.49 30.32
C HIS A 73 -4.02 -2.20 29.35
N PHE A 74 -5.32 -1.98 29.53
CA PHE A 74 -6.37 -2.38 28.58
C PHE A 74 -7.19 -1.18 28.10
N GLU A 75 -7.66 -1.25 26.86
CA GLU A 75 -8.47 -0.19 26.23
C GLU A 75 -9.98 -0.47 26.37
N GLY A 76 -10.37 -1.73 26.33
CA GLY A 76 -11.76 -2.15 26.40
C GLY A 76 -11.99 -3.36 27.29
N PHE A 77 -13.22 -3.50 27.77
CA PHE A 77 -13.67 -4.66 28.55
C PHE A 77 -15.17 -4.91 28.35
N LEU A 78 -15.59 -6.13 28.65
CA LEU A 78 -16.98 -6.55 28.79
C LEU A 78 -17.07 -7.51 29.99
N ILE A 79 -17.86 -7.15 31.01
CA ILE A 79 -18.04 -7.96 32.22
C ILE A 79 -19.49 -8.42 32.33
N GLN A 80 -19.67 -9.70 32.65
CA GLN A 80 -20.96 -10.32 32.94
C GLN A 80 -20.86 -11.23 34.16
N ALA A 81 -22.00 -11.47 34.81
CA ALA A 81 -22.16 -12.56 35.76
C ALA A 81 -23.08 -13.61 35.14
N ARG A 82 -22.75 -14.90 35.26
CA ARG A 82 -23.51 -16.03 34.71
C ARG A 82 -23.64 -17.15 35.74
N ASP A 83 -24.51 -18.12 35.48
CA ASP A 83 -24.62 -19.31 36.33
C ASP A 83 -23.29 -20.08 36.25
N ALA A 84 -22.69 -20.41 37.39
CA ALA A 84 -21.43 -21.15 37.41
C ALA A 84 -21.57 -22.58 36.85
N THR A 85 -22.79 -23.15 36.87
CA THR A 85 -23.09 -24.46 36.29
C THR A 85 -23.36 -24.39 34.78
N ASN A 86 -23.65 -23.20 34.24
CA ASN A 86 -23.81 -22.95 32.82
C ASN A 86 -23.21 -21.59 32.41
N PRO A 87 -21.86 -21.48 32.32
CA PRO A 87 -21.17 -20.24 31.95
C PRO A 87 -21.47 -19.75 30.52
N ASP A 88 -22.08 -20.57 29.68
CA ASP A 88 -22.56 -20.18 28.35
C ASP A 88 -24.01 -19.67 28.34
N GLY A 89 -24.70 -19.73 29.49
CA GLY A 89 -26.05 -19.23 29.68
C GLY A 89 -26.17 -17.69 29.67
N PRO A 90 -27.40 -17.17 29.86
CA PRO A 90 -27.65 -15.74 29.88
C PRO A 90 -27.01 -15.04 31.08
N ALA A 91 -26.77 -13.73 30.94
CA ALA A 91 -26.28 -12.89 32.04
C ALA A 91 -27.29 -12.79 33.19
N ILE A 92 -26.78 -12.69 34.42
CA ILE A 92 -27.54 -12.74 35.67
C ILE A 92 -27.29 -11.48 36.49
N GLY A 93 -28.38 -10.91 37.01
CA GLY A 93 -28.32 -9.68 37.81
C GLY A 93 -28.08 -8.43 36.96
N SER A 94 -27.72 -7.34 37.63
CA SER A 94 -27.44 -6.07 36.96
C SER A 94 -26.30 -5.31 37.64
N PHE A 95 -25.60 -4.50 36.87
CA PHE A 95 -24.48 -3.70 37.34
C PHE A 95 -24.88 -2.25 37.55
N THR A 96 -24.31 -1.64 38.59
CA THR A 96 -24.27 -0.20 38.83
C THR A 96 -22.83 0.30 38.64
N LEU A 97 -22.68 1.46 38.02
CA LEU A 97 -21.38 2.04 37.69
C LEU A 97 -20.77 2.72 38.92
N VAL A 98 -19.48 2.50 39.17
CA VAL A 98 -18.71 3.29 40.15
C VAL A 98 -18.17 4.56 39.49
N ASP A 99 -17.69 4.44 38.24
CA ASP A 99 -17.17 5.56 37.45
C ASP A 99 -17.85 5.60 36.06
N PRO A 100 -18.86 6.46 35.87
CA PRO A 100 -19.56 6.62 34.60
C PRO A 100 -18.72 7.24 33.46
N GLU A 101 -17.59 7.88 33.76
CA GLU A 101 -16.73 8.48 32.72
C GLU A 101 -15.98 7.41 31.93
N ILE A 102 -15.65 6.28 32.56
CA ILE A 102 -14.84 5.20 31.96
C ILE A 102 -15.64 3.92 31.69
N SER A 103 -16.85 3.79 32.25
CA SER A 103 -17.68 2.60 32.15
C SER A 103 -19.15 2.93 31.84
N GLN A 104 -19.83 2.01 31.14
CA GLN A 104 -21.24 2.14 30.75
C GLN A 104 -21.96 0.80 30.85
N ARG A 105 -23.26 0.85 31.18
CA ARG A 105 -24.14 -0.32 31.27
C ARG A 105 -24.62 -0.73 29.87
N LEU A 106 -24.76 -2.03 29.64
CA LEU A 106 -25.32 -2.62 28.43
C LEU A 106 -26.58 -3.42 28.75
N THR A 107 -27.53 -3.45 27.81
CA THR A 107 -28.73 -4.28 27.90
C THR A 107 -28.53 -5.56 27.11
N CYS A 108 -28.09 -6.62 27.78
CA CYS A 108 -28.00 -7.96 27.18
C CYS A 108 -29.30 -8.72 27.41
N ASN A 109 -29.80 -9.41 26.37
CA ASN A 109 -30.98 -10.28 26.45
C ASN A 109 -32.21 -9.61 27.10
N SER A 110 -32.42 -8.32 26.79
CA SER A 110 -33.49 -7.48 27.35
C SER A 110 -33.43 -7.25 28.87
N ILE A 111 -32.29 -7.54 29.51
CA ILE A 111 -32.05 -7.26 30.93
C ILE A 111 -31.17 -6.01 31.03
N GLU A 112 -31.75 -4.91 31.52
CA GLU A 112 -31.06 -3.62 31.59
C GLU A 112 -29.85 -3.65 32.55
N GLY A 113 -28.68 -3.32 32.03
CA GLY A 113 -27.43 -3.31 32.79
C GLY A 113 -26.95 -4.69 33.24
N SER A 114 -27.37 -5.75 32.57
CA SER A 114 -26.86 -7.12 32.79
C SER A 114 -25.38 -7.30 32.41
N ALA A 115 -24.80 -6.33 31.70
CA ALA A 115 -23.36 -6.26 31.45
C ALA A 115 -22.85 -4.82 31.57
N VAL A 116 -21.53 -4.70 31.66
CA VAL A 116 -20.83 -3.42 31.71
C VAL A 116 -19.61 -3.43 30.79
N SER A 117 -19.37 -2.30 30.14
CA SER A 117 -18.28 -2.11 29.18
C SER A 117 -17.67 -0.71 29.30
N HIS A 118 -16.68 -0.41 28.47
CA HIS A 118 -15.96 0.86 28.43
C HIS A 118 -16.72 1.95 27.63
N THR A 119 -16.55 3.21 28.01
CA THR A 119 -17.09 4.38 27.27
C THR A 119 -16.17 4.86 26.13
N SER A 120 -14.86 4.66 26.27
CA SER A 120 -13.82 5.08 25.33
C SER A 120 -12.62 4.13 25.31
N ASN A 121 -11.79 4.23 24.28
CA ASN A 121 -10.53 3.50 24.15
C ASN A 121 -9.36 4.10 24.97
N ALA A 122 -9.65 4.93 25.96
CA ALA A 122 -8.62 5.41 26.89
C ALA A 122 -7.99 4.22 27.64
N LYS A 123 -6.67 4.23 27.83
CA LYS A 123 -5.94 3.16 28.52
C LYS A 123 -6.28 3.15 30.01
N LYS A 124 -6.55 1.95 30.55
CA LYS A 124 -6.96 1.72 31.94
C LYS A 124 -6.12 0.58 32.53
N THR A 125 -5.84 0.61 33.82
CA THR A 125 -5.24 -0.52 34.57
C THR A 125 -6.23 -1.18 35.50
N GLU A 126 -7.28 -0.47 35.89
CA GLU A 126 -8.31 -0.94 36.81
C GLU A 126 -9.67 -0.31 36.46
N ILE A 127 -10.74 -1.08 36.64
CA ILE A 127 -12.11 -0.57 36.72
C ILE A 127 -12.83 -1.25 37.89
N GLN A 128 -13.81 -0.54 38.47
CA GLN A 128 -14.68 -1.09 39.52
C GLN A 128 -16.15 -0.91 39.15
N VAL A 129 -16.94 -1.93 39.43
CA VAL A 129 -18.40 -1.95 39.19
C VAL A 129 -19.09 -2.66 40.36
N ILE A 130 -20.38 -2.38 40.57
CA ILE A 130 -21.17 -3.02 41.63
C ILE A 130 -22.20 -3.93 40.97
N TRP A 131 -22.13 -5.22 41.23
CA TRP A 131 -23.12 -6.20 40.79
C TRP A 131 -24.23 -6.36 41.83
N LYS A 132 -25.48 -6.29 41.38
CA LYS A 132 -26.68 -6.47 42.18
C LYS A 132 -27.30 -7.84 41.91
N ALA A 133 -27.41 -8.64 42.96
CA ALA A 133 -28.00 -9.97 42.88
C ALA A 133 -29.51 -9.90 42.57
N PRO A 134 -30.03 -10.66 41.58
CA PRO A 134 -31.45 -10.65 41.25
C PRO A 134 -32.29 -11.41 42.29
N SER A 135 -33.60 -11.14 42.35
CA SER A 135 -34.52 -11.81 43.28
C SER A 135 -34.63 -13.33 43.08
N LYS A 136 -34.35 -13.81 41.86
CA LYS A 136 -34.32 -15.24 41.48
C LYS A 136 -32.92 -15.61 41.01
N ALA A 137 -31.93 -15.53 41.89
CA ALA A 137 -30.56 -15.91 41.58
C ALA A 137 -30.35 -17.43 41.66
N PRO A 138 -29.45 -18.01 40.84
CA PRO A 138 -29.05 -19.41 40.99
C PRO A 138 -28.16 -19.59 42.25
N PRO A 139 -27.96 -20.83 42.71
CA PRO A 139 -27.16 -21.13 43.90
C PRO A 139 -25.69 -20.68 43.80
N THR A 140 -25.14 -20.60 42.58
CA THR A 140 -23.74 -20.22 42.34
C THR A 140 -23.64 -19.33 41.11
N VAL A 141 -22.90 -18.22 41.23
CA VAL A 141 -22.69 -17.24 40.16
C VAL A 141 -21.20 -17.12 39.89
N GLN A 142 -20.82 -17.12 38.61
CA GLN A 142 -19.45 -16.86 38.15
C GLN A 142 -19.39 -15.54 37.39
N PHE A 143 -18.39 -14.72 37.72
CA PHE A 143 -18.11 -13.52 36.94
C PHE A 143 -17.16 -13.85 35.79
N LEU A 144 -17.44 -13.30 34.61
CA LEU A 144 -16.63 -13.47 33.41
C LEU A 144 -16.23 -12.09 32.87
N ALA A 145 -15.01 -11.99 32.35
CA ALA A 145 -14.53 -10.79 31.69
C ALA A 145 -13.93 -11.10 30.32
N THR A 146 -14.30 -10.34 29.30
CA THR A 146 -13.52 -10.20 28.08
C THR A 146 -12.72 -8.91 28.17
N VAL A 147 -11.40 -9.00 28.03
CA VAL A 147 -10.50 -7.83 28.17
C VAL A 147 -9.79 -7.60 26.85
N LEU A 148 -10.00 -6.41 26.28
CA LEU A 148 -9.37 -5.93 25.05
C LEU A 148 -8.16 -5.09 25.41
N ALA A 149 -6.97 -5.64 25.24
CA ALA A 149 -5.72 -4.90 25.42
C ALA A 149 -5.61 -3.81 24.36
N HIS A 150 -5.75 -4.17 23.08
CA HIS A 150 -5.77 -3.23 21.97
C HIS A 150 -6.35 -3.90 20.71
N TYR A 151 -7.36 -3.29 20.08
CA TYR A 151 -7.97 -3.67 18.79
C TYR A 151 -8.21 -5.18 18.52
N LYS A 152 -7.21 -5.95 18.06
CA LYS A 152 -7.34 -7.41 17.84
C LYS A 152 -6.75 -8.28 18.96
N ILE A 153 -6.07 -7.69 19.94
CA ILE A 153 -5.43 -8.36 21.07
C ILE A 153 -6.39 -8.34 22.26
N PHE A 154 -7.02 -9.48 22.54
CA PHE A 154 -7.97 -9.62 23.63
C PHE A 154 -7.97 -11.03 24.21
N TRP A 155 -8.47 -11.16 25.45
CA TRP A 155 -8.72 -12.42 26.12
C TRP A 155 -10.22 -12.58 26.31
N LEU A 156 -10.75 -13.73 25.91
CA LEU A 156 -12.18 -14.01 25.88
C LEU A 156 -12.60 -14.82 27.10
N LYS A 157 -13.72 -14.44 27.74
CA LYS A 157 -14.35 -15.18 28.85
C LYS A 157 -13.36 -15.61 29.94
N LEU A 158 -12.51 -14.68 30.38
CA LEU A 158 -11.63 -14.93 31.52
C LEU A 158 -12.46 -15.32 32.74
N PRO A 159 -12.21 -16.50 33.35
CA PRO A 159 -12.96 -16.95 34.49
C PRO A 159 -12.57 -16.12 35.72
N GLY A 160 -13.54 -15.40 36.26
CA GLY A 160 -13.44 -14.71 37.54
C GLY A 160 -13.91 -15.58 38.71
N PRO A 161 -14.02 -14.99 39.91
CA PRO A 161 -14.43 -15.68 41.12
C PRO A 161 -15.86 -16.22 41.02
N VAL A 162 -16.08 -17.36 41.67
CA VAL A 162 -17.39 -17.98 41.87
C VAL A 162 -17.89 -17.64 43.27
N ILE A 163 -19.13 -17.15 43.38
CA ILE A 163 -19.78 -16.83 44.65
C ILE A 163 -21.04 -17.68 44.83
N SER A 164 -21.33 -18.09 46.05
CA SER A 164 -22.47 -18.97 46.37
C SER A 164 -23.56 -18.28 47.18
N GLN A 165 -24.82 -18.65 46.96
CA GLN A 165 -25.94 -18.12 47.72
C GLN A 165 -25.89 -18.61 49.17
N GLY A 166 -25.88 -17.69 50.14
CA GLY A 166 -25.83 -18.00 51.58
C GLY A 166 -25.46 -16.80 52.46
N ASP A 167 -25.50 -16.96 53.79
CA ASP A 167 -25.21 -15.88 54.75
C ASP A 167 -23.78 -15.33 54.60
N VAL A 168 -23.69 -14.00 54.49
CA VAL A 168 -22.48 -13.25 54.11
C VAL A 168 -21.33 -13.54 55.07
N THR A 169 -20.24 -14.10 54.54
CA THR A 169 -18.95 -14.22 55.26
C THR A 169 -17.87 -13.55 54.41
N PRO A 170 -16.99 -12.68 54.98
CA PRO A 170 -15.87 -12.10 54.23
C PRO A 170 -14.88 -13.20 53.80
N ALA A 171 -14.41 -13.16 52.55
CA ALA A 171 -13.48 -14.16 52.02
C ALA A 171 -12.04 -13.91 52.50
N PRO A 172 -11.29 -14.93 52.93
CA PRO A 172 -9.84 -14.83 53.11
C PRO A 172 -9.12 -14.95 51.76
N SER A 173 -7.94 -14.31 51.68
CA SER A 173 -7.05 -14.33 50.51
C SER A 173 -6.46 -15.72 50.30
N GLN A 174 -6.67 -16.33 49.13
CA GLN A 174 -5.92 -17.53 48.73
C GLN A 174 -5.55 -17.56 47.25
N SER A 175 -4.29 -17.95 47.06
CA SER A 175 -3.49 -18.02 45.85
C SER A 175 -3.89 -19.21 44.97
N THR A 176 -4.00 -18.99 43.66
CA THR A 176 -4.43 -20.01 42.71
C THR A 176 -3.22 -20.67 42.02
N THR A 177 -3.04 -21.97 42.26
CA THR A 177 -2.15 -22.84 41.50
C THR A 177 -2.84 -23.23 40.18
N VAL A 178 -2.28 -22.81 39.05
CA VAL A 178 -2.83 -23.08 37.71
C VAL A 178 -2.33 -24.42 37.19
N MET A 179 -3.26 -25.31 36.85
CA MET A 179 -3.00 -26.59 36.18
C MET A 179 -3.06 -26.36 34.66
N SER A 180 -1.91 -26.45 33.99
CA SER A 180 -1.77 -26.18 32.55
C SER A 180 -1.99 -27.45 31.73
N THR A 181 -3.06 -27.45 30.93
CA THR A 181 -3.25 -28.41 29.84
C THR A 181 -2.32 -28.05 28.67
N LYS A 182 -1.46 -28.97 28.26
CA LYS A 182 -0.53 -28.79 27.13
C LYS A 182 -1.31 -28.70 25.81
N SER A 183 -1.35 -27.50 25.23
CA SER A 183 -1.56 -27.29 23.80
C SER A 183 -0.19 -27.05 23.14
N ALA A 184 0.02 -27.57 21.92
CA ALA A 184 1.31 -27.57 21.24
C ALA A 184 1.87 -26.15 21.07
N SER A 185 2.94 -25.85 21.79
CA SER A 185 3.66 -24.58 21.70
C SER A 185 4.41 -24.48 20.37
N PRO A 186 4.39 -23.34 19.67
CA PRO A 186 5.30 -23.10 18.56
C PRO A 186 6.75 -23.25 19.04
N SER A 187 7.58 -23.94 18.26
CA SER A 187 8.97 -24.21 18.58
C SER A 187 9.89 -23.11 18.03
N ILE A 188 10.83 -22.67 18.85
CA ILE A 188 11.88 -21.74 18.43
C ILE A 188 12.83 -22.48 17.48
N LEU A 189 13.06 -21.94 16.29
CA LEU A 189 13.99 -22.54 15.33
C LEU A 189 15.44 -22.45 15.87
N PRO A 190 16.18 -23.57 15.91
CA PRO A 190 17.50 -23.61 16.54
C PRO A 190 18.60 -22.96 15.68
N GLN A 191 18.43 -22.93 14.34
CA GLN A 191 19.42 -22.41 13.41
C GLN A 191 18.79 -21.45 12.39
N PRO A 192 19.55 -20.44 11.91
CA PRO A 192 19.10 -19.56 10.83
C PRO A 192 18.93 -20.31 9.51
N PHE A 193 18.05 -19.80 8.64
CA PHE A 193 17.98 -20.27 7.26
C PHE A 193 19.17 -19.78 6.45
N THR A 194 19.69 -20.64 5.58
CA THR A 194 20.75 -20.35 4.62
C THR A 194 20.24 -20.56 3.18
N SER A 195 20.95 -19.98 2.22
CA SER A 195 20.74 -20.22 0.78
C SER A 195 21.36 -21.54 0.28
N GLU A 196 21.86 -22.38 1.18
CA GLU A 196 22.43 -23.68 0.83
C GLU A 196 21.34 -24.62 0.29
N GLY A 197 21.66 -25.35 -0.77
CA GLY A 197 20.70 -26.24 -1.44
C GLY A 197 19.74 -25.56 -2.42
N CYS A 198 19.80 -24.23 -2.58
CA CYS A 198 19.00 -23.52 -3.57
C CYS A 198 19.33 -23.99 -5.00
N GLY A 199 18.30 -24.43 -5.74
CA GLY A 199 18.44 -24.99 -7.09
C GLY A 199 18.91 -26.44 -7.15
N THR A 200 19.17 -27.09 -6.01
CA THR A 200 19.58 -28.50 -5.96
C THR A 200 18.67 -29.35 -5.09
N SER A 201 18.40 -28.94 -3.84
CA SER A 201 17.50 -29.62 -2.91
C SER A 201 16.21 -28.85 -2.63
N LYS A 202 16.23 -27.52 -2.82
CA LYS A 202 15.07 -26.63 -2.62
C LYS A 202 15.02 -25.54 -3.68
N SER A 203 13.82 -25.10 -4.01
CA SER A 203 13.63 -23.92 -4.86
C SER A 203 13.72 -22.66 -4.01
N CYS A 204 14.32 -21.59 -4.54
CA CYS A 204 14.53 -20.36 -3.79
C CYS A 204 14.22 -19.12 -4.62
N LEU A 205 13.50 -18.17 -4.03
CA LEU A 205 13.34 -16.81 -4.51
C LEU A 205 14.02 -15.86 -3.52
N ILE A 206 15.04 -15.14 -3.99
CA ILE A 206 15.92 -14.30 -3.17
C ILE A 206 15.96 -12.88 -3.75
N ASP A 207 15.73 -11.86 -2.91
CA ASP A 207 15.79 -10.44 -3.27
C ASP A 207 16.43 -9.62 -2.14
N PRO A 208 17.53 -8.88 -2.40
CA PRO A 208 18.30 -8.83 -3.64
C PRO A 208 18.98 -10.15 -4.00
N VAL A 209 19.35 -10.32 -5.28
CA VAL A 209 20.11 -11.50 -5.73
C VAL A 209 21.41 -11.62 -4.93
N SER A 210 21.69 -12.82 -4.41
CA SER A 210 22.87 -13.14 -3.61
C SER A 210 22.93 -12.56 -2.19
N CYS A 211 21.83 -12.02 -1.66
CA CYS A 211 21.78 -11.67 -0.24
C CYS A 211 21.78 -12.91 0.68
N ASN A 212 22.27 -12.75 1.91
CA ASN A 212 22.34 -13.82 2.91
C ASN A 212 21.13 -13.76 3.87
N PRO A 213 20.19 -14.73 3.82
CA PRO A 213 18.99 -14.73 4.65
C PRO A 213 19.26 -14.95 6.15
N SER A 214 20.48 -15.33 6.55
CA SER A 214 20.84 -15.52 7.95
C SER A 214 21.16 -14.21 8.68
N VAL A 215 21.64 -13.19 7.95
CA VAL A 215 22.24 -11.97 8.55
C VAL A 215 21.79 -10.67 7.90
N ASP A 216 21.43 -10.69 6.62
CA ASP A 216 21.06 -9.48 5.90
C ASP A 216 19.61 -9.10 6.21
N THR A 217 19.41 -8.02 6.96
CA THR A 217 18.09 -7.52 7.37
C THR A 217 17.15 -7.21 6.21
N ASN A 218 17.70 -6.82 5.04
CA ASN A 218 16.94 -6.52 3.82
C ASN A 218 16.95 -7.68 2.81
N CYS A 219 17.20 -8.91 3.25
CA CYS A 219 17.14 -10.09 2.40
C CYS A 219 15.78 -10.77 2.49
N PHE A 220 14.98 -10.62 1.44
CA PHE A 220 13.72 -11.33 1.29
C PHE A 220 13.98 -12.69 0.69
N PHE A 221 13.68 -13.73 1.46
CA PHE A 221 13.96 -15.11 1.09
C PHE A 221 12.72 -15.96 1.26
N LEU A 222 12.33 -16.63 0.18
CA LEU A 222 11.34 -17.68 0.17
C LEU A 222 12.01 -18.93 -0.38
N SER A 223 11.96 -20.04 0.35
CA SER A 223 12.32 -21.34 -0.22
C SER A 223 11.29 -22.40 0.09
N TYR A 224 11.25 -23.42 -0.76
CA TYR A 224 10.37 -24.55 -0.59
C TYR A 224 10.98 -25.84 -1.13
N SER A 225 10.65 -26.95 -0.47
CA SER A 225 11.07 -28.29 -0.86
C SER A 225 9.94 -29.28 -0.61
N THR A 226 9.75 -30.20 -1.54
CA THR A 226 8.71 -31.24 -1.45
C THR A 226 9.26 -32.48 -0.77
N LEU A 227 8.55 -32.98 0.25
CA LEU A 227 8.83 -34.22 0.95
C LEU A 227 7.55 -35.08 0.96
N GLY A 228 7.52 -36.10 0.10
CA GLY A 228 6.35 -36.96 -0.05
C GLY A 228 5.11 -36.17 -0.48
N GLN A 229 4.07 -36.15 0.37
CA GLN A 229 2.83 -35.40 0.12
C GLN A 229 2.78 -34.02 0.79
N THR A 230 3.89 -33.59 1.37
CA THR A 230 4.00 -32.33 2.10
C THR A 230 5.06 -31.43 1.48
N VAL A 231 4.88 -30.13 1.60
CA VAL A 231 5.85 -29.13 1.18
C VAL A 231 6.25 -28.32 2.40
N SER A 232 7.55 -28.23 2.66
CA SER A 232 8.13 -27.36 3.68
C SER A 232 8.47 -26.02 3.05
N PHE A 233 8.01 -24.93 3.68
CA PHE A 233 8.30 -23.55 3.30
C PHE A 233 9.17 -22.87 4.34
N GLU A 234 10.12 -22.07 3.87
CA GLU A 234 10.98 -21.22 4.69
C GLU A 234 10.84 -19.78 4.20
N LEU A 235 10.52 -18.86 5.11
CA LEU A 235 10.35 -17.44 4.80
C LEU A 235 11.22 -16.60 5.73
N SER A 236 11.97 -15.66 5.17
CA SER A 236 12.85 -14.76 5.92
C SER A 236 12.79 -13.32 5.38
N GLY A 237 12.98 -12.35 6.29
CA GLY A 237 13.08 -10.93 5.97
C GLY A 237 13.21 -10.05 7.21
N PRO A 238 12.95 -8.74 7.11
CA PRO A 238 13.09 -7.81 8.22
C PRO A 238 12.25 -8.22 9.44
N ALA A 239 12.83 -8.16 10.65
CA ALA A 239 12.15 -8.58 11.87
C ALA A 239 10.92 -7.74 12.21
N GLN A 240 10.94 -6.44 11.89
CA GLN A 240 9.81 -5.56 12.23
C GLN A 240 8.67 -5.75 11.25
N GLY A 241 7.49 -6.09 11.78
CA GLY A 241 6.25 -6.18 11.03
C GLY A 241 5.98 -7.58 10.51
N TYR A 242 5.81 -7.75 9.20
CA TYR A 242 5.54 -9.06 8.62
C TYR A 242 6.26 -9.27 7.29
N VAL A 243 6.55 -10.54 7.01
CA VAL A 243 6.93 -11.05 5.70
C VAL A 243 5.87 -12.05 5.29
N SER A 244 5.46 -12.01 4.03
CA SER A 244 4.43 -12.93 3.51
C SER A 244 4.78 -13.37 2.11
N PHE A 245 4.30 -14.56 1.73
CA PHE A 245 4.22 -14.91 0.32
C PHE A 245 2.81 -15.34 -0.07
N ALA A 246 2.51 -15.29 -1.37
CA ALA A 246 1.24 -15.78 -1.90
C ALA A 246 1.43 -16.51 -3.22
N LEU A 247 0.55 -17.48 -3.46
CA LEU A 247 0.38 -18.19 -4.71
C LEU A 247 -0.73 -17.50 -5.51
N SER A 248 -0.40 -17.00 -6.69
CA SER A 248 -1.35 -16.29 -7.56
C SER A 248 -1.45 -16.93 -8.93
N LYS A 249 -2.64 -16.88 -9.53
CA LYS A 249 -2.87 -17.36 -10.91
C LYS A 249 -2.43 -16.33 -11.95
N ASP A 250 -2.24 -15.07 -11.56
CA ASP A 250 -1.83 -13.99 -12.45
C ASP A 250 -0.80 -13.05 -11.77
N LYS A 251 -0.45 -11.93 -12.41
CA LYS A 251 0.50 -10.95 -11.85
C LYS A 251 -0.21 -9.84 -11.05
N TRP A 252 -1.51 -9.95 -10.80
CA TRP A 252 -2.36 -8.97 -10.11
C TRP A 252 -2.80 -9.45 -8.73
N MET A 253 -2.24 -8.80 -7.70
CA MET A 253 -2.69 -9.01 -6.32
C MET A 253 -4.20 -8.85 -6.20
N GLY A 254 -4.85 -9.92 -5.73
CA GLY A 254 -6.29 -10.07 -5.82
C GLY A 254 -6.74 -11.35 -5.15
N ASP A 255 -6.99 -12.39 -5.94
CA ASP A 255 -7.47 -13.72 -5.56
C ASP A 255 -6.29 -14.67 -5.33
N ASP A 256 -5.65 -14.58 -4.16
CA ASP A 256 -4.38 -15.26 -3.88
C ASP A 256 -4.45 -16.11 -2.61
N ASP A 257 -3.73 -17.25 -2.62
CA ASP A 257 -3.51 -18.11 -1.46
C ASP A 257 -2.23 -17.65 -0.74
N ALA A 258 -2.40 -16.92 0.37
CA ALA A 258 -1.34 -16.21 1.07
C ALA A 258 -0.93 -16.88 2.39
N TYR A 259 0.32 -16.66 2.78
CA TYR A 259 0.94 -17.15 4.01
C TYR A 259 1.72 -16.01 4.65
N LEU A 260 1.48 -15.77 5.94
CA LEU A 260 2.03 -14.64 6.67
C LEU A 260 2.90 -15.11 7.82
N CYS A 261 4.07 -14.49 7.95
CA CYS A 261 4.99 -14.59 9.06
C CYS A 261 5.04 -13.21 9.71
N ILE A 262 4.30 -13.05 10.81
CA ILE A 262 4.03 -11.76 11.45
C ILE A 262 4.82 -11.71 12.76
N ASN A 263 5.54 -10.63 13.02
CA ASN A 263 6.11 -10.28 14.31
C ASN A 263 5.54 -8.93 14.76
N ASP A 264 4.57 -9.02 15.67
CA ASP A 264 3.93 -7.88 16.31
C ASP A 264 4.54 -7.68 17.70
N GLU A 265 5.54 -6.79 17.79
CA GLU A 265 6.22 -6.42 19.04
C GLU A 265 6.75 -7.63 19.84
N GLY A 266 7.31 -8.64 19.14
CA GLY A 266 7.85 -9.86 19.74
C GLY A 266 6.87 -11.03 19.78
N ARG A 267 5.59 -10.81 19.46
CA ARG A 267 4.61 -11.89 19.25
C ARG A 267 4.66 -12.35 17.81
N VAL A 268 5.18 -13.56 17.61
CA VAL A 268 5.29 -14.16 16.28
C VAL A 268 4.11 -15.08 15.98
N SER A 269 3.44 -14.87 14.86
CA SER A 269 2.41 -15.77 14.33
C SER A 269 2.71 -16.19 12.88
N VAL A 270 2.34 -17.43 12.55
CA VAL A 270 2.42 -17.98 11.20
C VAL A 270 1.02 -18.39 10.77
N GLU A 271 0.50 -17.72 9.76
CA GLU A 271 -0.92 -17.78 9.40
C GLU A 271 -1.09 -18.08 7.91
N ALA A 272 -2.05 -18.95 7.59
CA ALA A 272 -2.55 -19.11 6.22
C ALA A 272 -3.75 -18.17 6.04
N ALA A 273 -3.80 -17.42 4.95
CA ALA A 273 -4.86 -16.46 4.67
C ALA A 273 -5.23 -16.40 3.18
N HIS A 274 -6.42 -15.90 2.86
CA HIS A 274 -6.86 -15.66 1.49
C HIS A 274 -6.91 -14.16 1.23
N THR A 275 -6.45 -13.70 0.08
CA THR A 275 -6.69 -12.31 -0.33
C THR A 275 -7.87 -12.23 -1.27
N THR A 276 -8.65 -11.15 -1.18
CA THR A 276 -9.66 -10.80 -2.18
C THR A 276 -9.51 -9.33 -2.56
N GLY A 277 -9.07 -9.10 -3.80
CA GLY A 277 -8.70 -7.77 -4.26
C GLY A 277 -7.50 -7.20 -3.49
N ARG A 278 -7.46 -5.87 -3.34
CA ARG A 278 -6.40 -5.17 -2.57
C ARG A 278 -6.92 -4.74 -1.19
N THR A 279 -7.46 -5.70 -0.45
CA THR A 279 -8.02 -5.53 0.90
C THR A 279 -7.23 -6.35 1.93
N TYR A 280 -7.65 -6.35 3.19
CA TYR A 280 -7.01 -7.15 4.23
C TYR A 280 -7.22 -8.65 3.95
N PRO A 281 -6.18 -9.49 4.15
CA PRO A 281 -6.31 -10.93 3.97
C PRO A 281 -7.22 -11.53 5.05
N GLU A 282 -8.02 -12.50 4.66
CA GLU A 282 -8.89 -13.28 5.54
C GLU A 282 -8.11 -14.51 6.04
N VAL A 283 -7.81 -14.53 7.35
CA VAL A 283 -7.05 -15.61 7.98
C VAL A 283 -7.91 -16.87 8.05
N SER A 284 -7.35 -18.02 7.65
CA SER A 284 -8.05 -19.30 7.70
C SER A 284 -8.31 -19.70 9.15
N SER A 285 -9.55 -20.09 9.44
CA SER A 285 -9.95 -20.65 10.73
C SER A 285 -9.50 -22.10 10.93
N LYS A 286 -8.94 -22.73 9.89
CA LYS A 286 -8.56 -24.15 9.87
C LYS A 286 -7.04 -24.29 10.04
N SER A 287 -6.61 -25.19 10.92
CA SER A 287 -5.19 -25.51 11.13
C SER A 287 -4.63 -26.37 10.00
N VAL A 288 -4.38 -25.75 8.84
CA VAL A 288 -3.80 -26.42 7.65
C VAL A 288 -2.27 -26.45 7.65
N LEU A 289 -1.64 -25.68 8.55
CA LEU A 289 -0.19 -25.60 8.69
C LEU A 289 0.29 -26.55 9.79
N THR A 290 1.41 -27.21 9.53
CA THR A 290 2.09 -28.15 10.43
C THR A 290 3.56 -27.77 10.55
N ASP A 291 4.30 -28.37 11.50
CA ASP A 291 5.72 -28.11 11.72
C ASP A 291 6.08 -26.61 11.81
N VAL A 292 5.19 -25.83 12.42
CA VAL A 292 5.35 -24.38 12.53
C VAL A 292 6.48 -24.07 13.52
N GLY A 293 7.49 -23.38 13.02
CA GLY A 293 8.60 -22.87 13.82
C GLY A 293 8.98 -21.47 13.40
N TRP A 294 9.51 -20.68 14.32
CA TRP A 294 9.98 -19.34 14.02
C TRP A 294 11.22 -18.93 14.80
N ARG A 295 11.92 -17.90 14.33
CA ARG A 295 13.06 -17.27 14.99
C ARG A 295 13.07 -15.78 14.68
N VAL A 296 13.31 -14.97 15.71
CA VAL A 296 13.58 -13.53 15.58
C VAL A 296 14.93 -13.28 16.22
N SER A 297 15.91 -12.88 15.42
CA SER A 297 17.29 -12.62 15.88
C SER A 297 17.97 -11.68 14.89
N ASP A 298 18.87 -10.84 15.40
CA ASP A 298 19.75 -10.00 14.55
C ASP A 298 18.97 -9.11 13.55
N GLY A 299 17.76 -8.69 13.91
CA GLY A 299 16.90 -7.87 13.06
C GLY A 299 16.21 -8.62 11.92
N VAL A 300 16.23 -9.95 11.92
CA VAL A 300 15.58 -10.83 10.92
C VAL A 300 14.49 -11.68 11.59
N ILE A 301 13.34 -11.83 10.92
CA ILE A 301 12.31 -12.82 11.24
C ILE A 301 12.40 -13.99 10.26
N GLN A 302 12.32 -15.21 10.79
CA GLN A 302 12.39 -16.47 10.06
C GLN A 302 11.22 -17.34 10.47
N CYS A 303 10.39 -17.77 9.53
CA CYS A 303 9.29 -18.72 9.78
C CYS A 303 9.42 -19.94 8.89
N LYS A 304 9.20 -21.12 9.48
CA LYS A 304 9.09 -22.41 8.81
C LYS A 304 7.71 -22.99 9.06
N PHE A 305 7.15 -23.62 8.04
CA PHE A 305 5.94 -24.44 8.19
C PHE A 305 5.85 -25.47 7.05
N SER A 306 5.10 -26.54 7.31
CA SER A 306 4.76 -27.59 6.36
C SER A 306 3.28 -27.52 6.00
N ARG A 307 2.95 -27.79 4.72
CA ARG A 307 1.57 -27.91 4.23
C ARG A 307 1.44 -29.10 3.29
N SER A 308 0.34 -29.84 3.37
CA SER A 308 0.00 -30.88 2.40
C SER A 308 -0.25 -30.31 0.99
N ILE A 309 0.14 -31.04 -0.06
CA ILE A 309 -0.05 -30.64 -1.46
C ILE A 309 -1.53 -30.36 -1.78
N TYR A 310 -2.41 -31.18 -1.22
CA TYR A 310 -3.86 -31.08 -1.33
C TYR A 310 -4.48 -30.93 0.06
N THR A 311 -5.41 -29.98 0.20
CA THR A 311 -6.05 -29.63 1.47
C THR A 311 -7.58 -29.68 1.32
N PRO A 312 -8.19 -30.87 1.31
CA PRO A 312 -9.63 -31.01 1.07
C PRO A 312 -10.47 -30.34 2.17
N GLN A 313 -9.95 -30.34 3.40
CA GLN A 313 -10.56 -29.64 4.53
C GLN A 313 -10.67 -28.12 4.32
N ASP A 314 -9.91 -27.49 3.43
CA ASP A 314 -10.00 -26.06 3.14
C ASP A 314 -9.97 -25.80 1.61
N PRO A 315 -11.14 -25.79 0.95
CA PRO A 315 -11.24 -25.70 -0.52
C PRO A 315 -10.81 -24.34 -1.09
N VAL A 316 -10.63 -23.32 -0.25
CA VAL A 316 -10.11 -22.00 -0.66
C VAL A 316 -8.60 -22.07 -0.93
N ARG A 317 -7.90 -23.04 -0.33
CA ARG A 317 -6.45 -23.19 -0.50
C ARG A 317 -6.11 -23.79 -1.86
N PHE A 318 -5.06 -23.27 -2.46
CA PHE A 318 -4.64 -23.65 -3.80
C PHE A 318 -3.86 -24.96 -3.78
N SER A 319 -4.15 -25.88 -4.71
CA SER A 319 -3.37 -27.13 -4.84
C SER A 319 -1.93 -26.81 -5.24
N LEU A 320 -0.94 -27.36 -4.53
CA LEU A 320 0.49 -27.11 -4.79
C LEU A 320 1.02 -27.80 -6.06
N ASN A 321 0.22 -28.66 -6.69
CA ASN A 321 0.56 -29.30 -7.97
C ASN A 321 0.27 -28.42 -9.20
N ASN A 322 -0.44 -27.31 -9.02
CA ASN A 322 -0.71 -26.37 -10.09
C ASN A 322 0.41 -25.33 -10.20
N SER A 323 0.35 -24.54 -11.28
CA SER A 323 1.38 -23.55 -11.63
C SER A 323 0.94 -22.13 -11.26
N TYR A 324 1.74 -21.41 -10.46
CA TYR A 324 1.39 -20.08 -9.92
C TYR A 324 2.56 -19.08 -10.02
N TYR A 325 2.25 -17.79 -10.06
CA TYR A 325 3.22 -16.77 -9.69
C TYR A 325 3.41 -16.75 -8.18
N LEU A 326 4.66 -16.54 -7.75
CA LEU A 326 5.00 -16.33 -6.34
C LEU A 326 5.11 -14.84 -6.08
N PHE A 327 4.37 -14.39 -5.08
CA PHE A 327 4.40 -13.01 -4.60
C PHE A 327 5.10 -13.02 -3.25
N VAL A 328 6.09 -12.16 -3.04
CA VAL A 328 6.69 -11.93 -1.73
C VAL A 328 6.52 -10.48 -1.34
N ALA A 329 5.96 -10.23 -0.16
CA ALA A 329 5.67 -8.90 0.35
C ALA A 329 6.15 -8.76 1.79
N HIS A 330 6.41 -7.51 2.18
CA HIS A 330 6.72 -7.14 3.55
C HIS A 330 6.02 -5.84 3.92
N GLY A 331 5.63 -5.70 5.17
CA GLY A 331 5.02 -4.48 5.68
C GLY A 331 5.13 -4.40 7.19
N THR A 332 4.58 -3.33 7.77
CA THR A 332 4.53 -3.17 9.22
C THR A 332 3.39 -3.99 9.81
N ALA A 333 3.55 -4.41 11.07
CA ALA A 333 2.52 -5.06 11.85
C ALA A 333 2.60 -4.48 13.26
N GLU A 334 1.49 -3.92 13.70
CA GLU A 334 1.36 -3.27 15.00
C GLU A 334 -0.07 -3.53 15.50
N TYR A 335 -0.21 -3.81 16.80
CA TYR A 335 -1.51 -3.91 17.46
C TYR A 335 -2.44 -5.02 16.94
N GLY A 336 -1.86 -6.18 16.63
CA GLY A 336 -2.57 -7.33 16.06
C GLY A 336 -3.05 -7.11 14.62
N MET A 337 -2.56 -6.08 13.92
CA MET A 337 -2.88 -5.80 12.53
C MET A 337 -1.62 -5.67 11.69
N ILE A 338 -1.63 -6.31 10.51
CA ILE A 338 -0.68 -5.99 9.45
C ILE A 338 -1.11 -4.72 8.72
N HIS A 339 -0.17 -4.00 8.12
CA HIS A 339 -0.48 -2.84 7.29
C HIS A 339 -0.09 -3.07 5.84
N ARG A 340 -0.54 -2.19 4.94
CA ARG A 340 -0.18 -2.28 3.52
C ARG A 340 1.35 -2.25 3.39
N HIS A 341 1.89 -3.27 2.71
CA HIS A 341 3.28 -3.32 2.27
C HIS A 341 3.76 -1.99 1.62
N THR A 342 4.97 -1.56 2.00
CA THR A 342 5.54 -0.27 1.59
C THR A 342 5.96 -0.26 0.12
N TRP A 343 6.50 -1.37 -0.36
CA TRP A 343 6.95 -1.56 -1.74
C TRP A 343 6.02 -2.48 -2.51
N GLN A 344 6.07 -2.47 -3.84
CA GLN A 344 5.39 -3.50 -4.63
C GLN A 344 5.90 -4.90 -4.25
N PRO A 345 5.02 -5.91 -4.22
CA PRO A 345 5.45 -7.28 -3.98
C PRO A 345 6.46 -7.70 -5.03
N LEU A 346 7.43 -8.51 -4.63
CA LEU A 346 8.31 -9.20 -5.56
C LEU A 346 7.51 -10.32 -6.22
N ILE A 347 7.33 -10.26 -7.53
CA ILE A 347 6.58 -11.26 -8.28
C ILE A 347 7.56 -12.09 -9.11
N SER A 348 7.45 -13.42 -9.05
CA SER A 348 8.28 -14.32 -9.85
C SER A 348 8.15 -14.02 -11.36
N SER A 349 9.26 -14.20 -12.10
CA SER A 349 9.31 -13.92 -13.53
C SER A 349 8.34 -14.81 -14.33
N HIS A 350 8.29 -16.09 -13.95
CA HIS A 350 7.48 -17.15 -14.56
C HIS A 350 6.64 -17.86 -13.50
N HIS A 351 5.65 -18.64 -13.96
CA HIS A 351 4.88 -19.50 -13.07
C HIS A 351 5.78 -20.62 -12.52
N GLN A 352 5.41 -21.14 -11.36
CA GLN A 352 6.13 -22.14 -10.59
C GLN A 352 5.16 -23.24 -10.16
N ILE A 353 5.56 -24.49 -10.40
CA ILE A 353 4.92 -25.66 -9.82
C ILE A 353 5.69 -25.98 -8.56
N ILE A 354 5.05 -25.87 -7.40
CA ILE A 354 5.73 -26.00 -6.10
C ILE A 354 6.35 -27.40 -5.91
N THR A 355 5.71 -28.41 -6.49
CA THR A 355 6.17 -29.81 -6.50
C THR A 355 7.12 -30.15 -7.65
N GLY A 356 7.50 -29.16 -8.46
CA GLY A 356 8.46 -29.30 -9.56
C GLY A 356 9.91 -29.47 -9.07
N PRO A 357 10.87 -29.57 -10.02
CA PRO A 357 12.28 -29.66 -9.68
C PRO A 357 12.79 -28.40 -8.96
N PRO A 358 13.84 -28.52 -8.11
CA PRO A 358 14.48 -27.37 -7.47
C PRO A 358 15.02 -26.34 -8.47
N GLU A 359 14.68 -25.07 -8.29
CA GLU A 359 15.08 -23.96 -9.17
C GLU A 359 15.49 -22.71 -8.39
N ILE A 360 16.43 -21.94 -8.94
CA ILE A 360 16.73 -20.58 -8.48
C ILE A 360 15.84 -19.61 -9.24
N LEU A 361 14.92 -18.99 -8.52
CA LEU A 361 13.88 -18.14 -9.06
C LEU A 361 14.32 -16.68 -9.08
N THR A 362 13.86 -15.97 -10.10
CA THR A 362 13.99 -14.51 -10.19
C THR A 362 12.63 -13.86 -10.14
N GLY A 363 12.59 -12.60 -9.70
CA GLY A 363 11.37 -11.81 -9.66
C GLY A 363 11.61 -10.34 -9.94
N SER A 364 10.52 -9.59 -10.11
CA SER A 364 10.54 -8.15 -10.31
C SER A 364 9.43 -7.49 -9.51
N ARG A 365 9.79 -6.44 -8.76
CA ARG A 365 8.83 -5.56 -8.07
C ARG A 365 8.16 -4.56 -8.99
N SER A 366 8.73 -4.31 -10.18
CA SER A 366 8.22 -3.30 -11.12
C SER A 366 7.34 -3.96 -12.19
N PRO A 367 6.02 -3.65 -12.24
CA PRO A 367 5.12 -4.18 -13.26
C PRO A 367 5.51 -3.72 -14.66
N LEU A 368 5.33 -4.60 -15.65
CA LEU A 368 5.69 -4.31 -17.05
C LEU A 368 4.97 -3.07 -17.60
N LEU A 369 3.68 -2.89 -17.30
CA LEU A 369 2.91 -1.72 -17.71
C LEU A 369 3.51 -0.41 -17.18
N MET A 370 4.07 -0.41 -15.97
CA MET A 370 4.67 0.79 -15.39
C MET A 370 6.05 1.09 -16.01
N LYS A 371 6.79 0.04 -16.40
CA LYS A 371 8.02 0.19 -17.20
C LYS A 371 7.71 0.80 -18.56
N TYR A 372 6.68 0.32 -19.26
CA TYR A 372 6.26 0.91 -20.54
C TYR A 372 5.74 2.34 -20.38
N HIS A 373 4.95 2.64 -19.34
CA HIS A 373 4.53 4.02 -19.03
C HIS A 373 5.74 4.96 -18.94
N GLY A 374 6.72 4.62 -18.10
CA GLY A 374 7.94 5.40 -17.95
C GLY A 374 8.71 5.56 -19.25
N ALA A 375 8.96 4.45 -19.97
CA ALA A 375 9.71 4.48 -21.23
C ALA A 375 9.03 5.36 -22.30
N LEU A 376 7.71 5.23 -22.49
CA LEU A 376 6.97 6.04 -23.45
C LEU A 376 7.00 7.52 -23.08
N MET A 377 6.89 7.88 -21.80
CA MET A 377 6.98 9.28 -21.35
C MET A 377 8.37 9.87 -21.60
N LEU A 378 9.44 9.11 -21.36
CA LEU A 378 10.81 9.55 -21.64
C LEU A 378 11.02 9.75 -23.15
N ILE A 379 10.60 8.80 -23.99
CA ILE A 379 10.71 8.93 -25.46
C ILE A 379 9.87 10.11 -25.96
N ALA A 380 8.65 10.28 -25.45
CA ALA A 380 7.77 11.37 -25.84
C ALA A 380 8.38 12.74 -25.52
N TRP A 381 8.85 12.95 -24.29
CA TRP A 381 9.20 14.29 -23.82
C TRP A 381 10.69 14.63 -23.93
N MET A 382 11.57 13.66 -23.69
CA MET A 382 13.01 13.89 -23.79
C MET A 382 13.51 13.79 -25.24
N LEU A 383 12.93 12.91 -26.06
CA LEU A 383 13.36 12.76 -27.45
C LEU A 383 12.46 13.52 -28.41
N ALA A 384 11.22 13.07 -28.61
CA ALA A 384 10.36 13.58 -29.68
C ALA A 384 9.96 15.05 -29.45
N GLY A 385 9.46 15.37 -28.26
CA GLY A 385 8.98 16.70 -27.89
C GLY A 385 10.11 17.74 -27.88
N SER A 386 11.21 17.43 -27.20
CA SER A 386 12.38 18.33 -27.13
C SER A 386 12.99 18.58 -28.53
N THR A 387 13.18 17.53 -29.33
CA THR A 387 13.73 17.66 -30.69
C THR A 387 12.79 18.42 -31.62
N GLY A 388 11.49 18.11 -31.60
CA GLY A 388 10.53 18.78 -32.45
C GLY A 388 10.39 20.27 -32.11
N LYS A 389 10.54 20.65 -30.84
CA LYS A 389 10.58 22.05 -30.43
C LYS A 389 11.86 22.77 -30.89
N LEU A 390 13.02 22.11 -30.78
CA LEU A 390 14.28 22.65 -31.31
C LEU A 390 14.19 22.91 -32.82
N MET A 391 13.64 21.96 -33.57
CA MET A 391 13.40 22.06 -35.01
C MET A 391 12.59 23.32 -35.38
N ALA A 392 11.47 23.57 -34.68
CA ALA A 392 10.64 24.75 -34.93
C ALA A 392 11.26 26.08 -34.44
N ALA A 393 12.19 26.05 -33.49
CA ALA A 393 12.78 27.26 -32.92
C ALA A 393 14.01 27.76 -33.70
N TYR A 394 14.88 26.83 -34.13
CA TYR A 394 16.20 27.18 -34.67
C TYR A 394 16.34 26.87 -36.15
N PHE A 395 15.73 25.80 -36.67
CA PHE A 395 15.99 25.29 -38.02
C PHE A 395 15.04 25.80 -39.11
N LYS A 396 14.28 26.87 -38.83
CA LYS A 396 13.38 27.50 -39.82
C LYS A 396 14.09 28.04 -41.07
N PRO A 397 15.28 28.66 -40.97
CA PRO A 397 16.01 29.19 -42.13
C PRO A 397 16.71 28.11 -42.95
N ASP A 398 16.92 26.93 -42.37
CA ASP A 398 17.64 25.85 -43.01
C ASP A 398 16.80 25.18 -44.10
N TRP A 399 17.46 24.79 -45.18
CA TRP A 399 16.86 24.19 -46.37
C TRP A 399 15.67 25.00 -46.96
N PRO A 400 15.87 26.27 -47.33
CA PRO A 400 14.79 27.14 -47.80
C PRO A 400 14.11 26.61 -49.07
N GLU A 401 14.88 25.96 -49.95
CA GLU A 401 14.43 25.47 -51.25
C GLU A 401 13.95 24.00 -51.23
N GLN A 402 14.20 23.26 -50.15
CA GLN A 402 13.81 21.85 -50.09
C GLN A 402 12.48 21.68 -49.36
N THR A 403 11.68 20.76 -49.89
CA THR A 403 10.39 20.39 -49.28
C THR A 403 10.35 18.90 -49.00
N LEU A 404 9.62 18.54 -47.94
CA LEU A 404 9.27 17.17 -47.60
C LEU A 404 7.75 17.07 -47.65
N PHE A 405 7.19 16.16 -48.46
CA PHE A 405 5.74 16.03 -48.65
C PHE A 405 5.03 17.39 -48.92
N GLY A 406 5.61 18.24 -49.77
CA GLY A 406 5.03 19.52 -50.19
C GLY A 406 5.04 20.65 -49.14
N GLN A 407 5.81 20.52 -48.05
CA GLN A 407 6.01 21.61 -47.07
C GLN A 407 7.49 21.73 -46.69
N LYS A 408 7.87 22.87 -46.08
CA LYS A 408 9.24 23.09 -45.59
C LYS A 408 9.66 21.98 -44.62
N ILE A 409 10.91 21.51 -44.75
CA ILE A 409 11.46 20.39 -43.98
C ILE A 409 11.27 20.59 -42.47
N TRP A 410 11.66 21.75 -41.93
CA TRP A 410 11.53 22.03 -40.50
C TRP A 410 10.09 21.87 -40.00
N PHE A 411 9.11 22.27 -40.80
CA PHE A 411 7.70 22.25 -40.42
C PHE A 411 7.18 20.83 -40.40
N GLN A 412 7.58 20.01 -41.37
CA GLN A 412 7.19 18.60 -41.42
C GLN A 412 7.82 17.77 -40.32
N VAL A 413 9.12 17.95 -40.10
CA VAL A 413 9.83 17.24 -39.02
C VAL A 413 9.25 17.63 -37.66
N HIS A 414 8.99 18.93 -37.42
CA HIS A 414 8.29 19.39 -36.23
C HIS A 414 6.91 18.71 -36.09
N ARG A 415 6.10 18.72 -37.15
CA ARG A 415 4.75 18.13 -37.13
C ARG A 415 4.79 16.63 -36.84
N MET A 416 5.68 15.88 -37.47
CA MET A 416 5.84 14.43 -37.24
C MET A 416 6.26 14.14 -35.80
N LEU A 417 7.26 14.85 -35.28
CA LEU A 417 7.74 14.67 -33.91
C LEU A 417 6.69 15.09 -32.86
N MET A 418 5.93 16.15 -33.11
CA MET A 418 4.81 16.55 -32.23
C MET A 418 3.67 15.54 -32.26
N SER A 419 3.29 15.03 -33.43
CA SER A 419 2.28 13.97 -33.55
C SER A 419 2.71 12.70 -32.81
N LEU A 420 3.99 12.31 -32.94
CA LEU A 420 4.55 11.20 -32.18
C LEU A 420 4.50 11.46 -30.67
N THR A 421 4.85 12.67 -30.23
CA THR A 421 4.77 13.07 -28.81
C THR A 421 3.34 12.91 -28.26
N VAL A 422 2.34 13.38 -29.00
CA VAL A 422 0.91 13.25 -28.62
C VAL A 422 0.52 11.78 -28.52
N LEU A 423 0.86 10.97 -29.53
CA LEU A 423 0.54 9.54 -29.56
C LEU A 423 1.17 8.79 -28.37
N LEU A 424 2.48 8.95 -28.16
CA LEU A 424 3.19 8.26 -27.08
C LEU A 424 2.71 8.72 -25.71
N THR A 425 2.38 10.01 -25.55
CA THR A 425 1.79 10.54 -24.32
C THR A 425 0.42 9.91 -24.07
N ALA A 426 -0.46 9.85 -25.08
CA ALA A 426 -1.79 9.24 -24.97
C ALA A 426 -1.72 7.76 -24.58
N VAL A 427 -0.89 6.97 -25.26
CA VAL A 427 -0.72 5.53 -24.97
C VAL A 427 -0.13 5.33 -23.58
N GLY A 428 0.98 6.02 -23.27
CA GLY A 428 1.66 5.85 -21.99
C GLY A 428 0.78 6.28 -20.81
N PHE A 429 -0.04 7.32 -20.96
CA PHE A 429 -0.96 7.78 -19.92
C PHE A 429 -2.03 6.75 -19.57
N GLY A 430 -2.43 5.88 -20.52
CA GLY A 430 -3.42 4.83 -20.27
C GLY A 430 -2.93 3.73 -19.32
N PHE A 431 -1.64 3.37 -19.35
CA PHE A 431 -1.13 2.20 -18.62
C PHE A 431 -1.34 2.25 -17.09
N PRO A 432 -1.08 3.36 -16.38
CA PRO A 432 -1.39 3.47 -14.94
C PRO A 432 -2.86 3.20 -14.60
N PHE A 433 -3.79 3.67 -15.42
CA PHE A 433 -5.22 3.47 -15.18
C PHE A 433 -5.64 2.02 -15.44
N VAL A 434 -5.09 1.38 -16.48
CA VAL A 434 -5.31 -0.05 -16.73
C VAL A 434 -4.76 -0.90 -15.58
N TYR A 435 -3.56 -0.60 -15.09
CA TYR A 435 -2.94 -1.36 -13.99
C TYR A 435 -3.67 -1.18 -12.64
N ARG A 436 -4.14 0.03 -12.35
CA ARG A 436 -4.76 0.34 -11.05
C ARG A 436 -6.26 0.09 -11.02
N GLY A 437 -6.96 0.27 -12.14
CA GLY A 437 -8.43 0.26 -12.25
C GLY A 437 -9.12 1.43 -11.53
N LYS A 438 -8.39 2.25 -10.77
CA LYS A 438 -8.89 3.37 -9.98
C LYS A 438 -7.80 4.43 -9.76
N TRP A 439 -8.21 5.62 -9.31
CA TRP A 439 -7.29 6.68 -8.94
C TRP A 439 -6.36 6.26 -7.80
N SER A 440 -5.08 6.62 -7.89
CA SER A 440 -4.08 6.34 -6.86
C SER A 440 -3.78 7.59 -6.04
N THR A 441 -4.39 7.70 -4.86
CA THR A 441 -4.14 8.82 -3.93
C THR A 441 -2.70 8.88 -3.43
N ARG A 442 -1.98 7.75 -3.42
CA ARG A 442 -0.57 7.69 -3.01
C ARG A 442 0.45 8.01 -4.10
N ALA A 443 0.03 8.23 -5.34
CA ALA A 443 0.96 8.65 -6.40
C ALA A 443 1.36 10.14 -6.27
N GLY A 444 0.85 10.85 -5.25
CA GLY A 444 1.21 12.23 -4.94
C GLY A 444 0.80 13.19 -6.06
N ALA A 445 1.64 14.18 -6.35
CA ALA A 445 1.39 15.18 -7.38
C ALA A 445 1.49 14.64 -8.83
N HIS A 446 2.20 13.53 -9.04
CA HIS A 446 2.49 12.98 -10.37
C HIS A 446 1.25 12.82 -11.27
N PRO A 447 0.15 12.13 -10.86
CA PRO A 447 -1.00 11.94 -11.73
C PRO A 447 -1.73 13.26 -12.06
N TYR A 448 -1.76 14.24 -11.15
CA TYR A 448 -2.35 15.55 -11.40
C TYR A 448 -1.56 16.35 -12.45
N LEU A 449 -0.23 16.34 -12.34
CA LEU A 449 0.66 16.94 -13.34
C LEU A 449 0.54 16.21 -14.68
N GLY A 450 0.49 14.88 -14.67
CA GLY A 450 0.28 14.05 -15.87
C GLY A 450 -1.04 14.36 -16.58
N CYS A 451 -2.16 14.50 -15.85
CA CYS A 451 -3.44 14.93 -16.42
C CYS A 451 -3.35 16.32 -17.04
N THR A 452 -2.65 17.25 -16.39
CA THR A 452 -2.44 18.60 -16.92
C THR A 452 -1.64 18.56 -18.23
N VAL A 453 -0.53 17.81 -18.25
CA VAL A 453 0.29 17.59 -19.45
C VAL A 453 -0.54 16.99 -20.56
N MET A 454 -1.38 15.99 -20.27
CA MET A 454 -2.26 15.36 -21.25
C MET A 454 -3.20 16.39 -21.91
N ILE A 455 -3.89 17.19 -21.10
CA ILE A 455 -4.82 18.22 -21.60
C ILE A 455 -4.08 19.22 -22.50
N LEU A 456 -2.95 19.76 -22.05
CA LEU A 456 -2.17 20.72 -22.84
C LEU A 456 -1.64 20.10 -24.14
N THR A 457 -1.24 18.83 -24.09
CA THR A 457 -0.73 18.08 -25.26
C THR A 457 -1.81 17.89 -26.33
N PHE A 458 -3.07 17.66 -25.94
CA PHE A 458 -4.20 17.61 -26.88
C PHE A 458 -4.65 19.00 -27.36
N CYS A 459 -4.56 20.03 -26.51
CA CYS A 459 -4.87 21.40 -26.92
C CYS A 459 -3.95 21.89 -28.06
N GLN A 460 -2.69 21.44 -28.08
CA GLN A 460 -1.69 21.85 -29.07
C GLN A 460 -2.07 21.56 -30.54
N PRO A 461 -2.37 20.31 -30.94
CA PRO A 461 -2.80 20.01 -32.30
C PRO A 461 -4.14 20.65 -32.66
N ILE A 462 -5.06 20.82 -31.69
CA ILE A 462 -6.32 21.54 -31.91
C ILE A 462 -6.03 22.99 -32.30
N MET A 463 -5.21 23.71 -31.52
CA MET A 463 -4.78 25.07 -31.87
C MET A 463 -4.07 25.11 -33.23
N ALA A 464 -3.22 24.11 -33.52
CA ALA A 464 -2.50 24.03 -34.79
C ALA A 464 -3.44 23.80 -35.99
N ALA A 465 -4.58 23.13 -35.81
CA ALA A 465 -5.61 22.98 -36.84
C ALA A 465 -6.29 24.32 -37.18
N PHE A 466 -6.46 25.20 -36.20
CA PHE A 466 -7.00 26.54 -36.37
C PHE A 466 -5.93 27.60 -36.69
N ARG A 467 -4.76 27.17 -37.17
CA ARG A 467 -3.64 28.06 -37.52
C ARG A 467 -4.05 29.04 -38.64
N PRO A 468 -4.08 30.36 -38.40
CA PRO A 468 -4.46 31.35 -39.42
C PRO A 468 -3.46 31.42 -40.58
N ALA A 469 -3.87 31.97 -41.73
CA ALA A 469 -2.97 32.23 -42.85
C ALA A 469 -1.79 33.16 -42.46
N PRO A 470 -0.64 33.09 -43.14
CA PRO A 470 0.57 33.84 -42.76
C PRO A 470 0.39 35.37 -42.69
N ASP A 471 -0.51 35.90 -43.50
CA ASP A 471 -0.87 37.31 -43.69
C ASP A 471 -2.02 37.78 -42.79
N SER A 472 -2.63 36.89 -42.00
CA SER A 472 -3.77 37.21 -41.13
C SER A 472 -3.37 38.09 -39.93
N SER A 473 -4.17 39.12 -39.64
CA SER A 473 -3.98 40.00 -38.46
C SER A 473 -4.06 39.27 -37.11
N ARG A 474 -4.72 38.11 -37.05
CA ARG A 474 -4.84 37.31 -35.81
C ARG A 474 -3.68 36.32 -35.62
N ARG A 475 -2.72 36.29 -36.55
CA ARG A 475 -1.62 35.30 -36.54
C ARG A 475 -0.71 35.41 -35.32
N TRP A 476 -0.54 36.62 -34.78
CA TRP A 476 0.28 36.84 -33.59
C TRP A 476 -0.31 36.18 -32.33
N ILE A 477 -1.64 36.15 -32.20
CA ILE A 477 -2.37 35.49 -31.08
C ILE A 477 -2.07 34.01 -31.10
N PHE A 478 -2.24 33.37 -32.26
CA PHE A 478 -1.90 31.96 -32.46
C PHE A 478 -0.44 31.68 -32.10
N ASN A 479 0.50 32.50 -32.60
CA ASN A 479 1.92 32.28 -32.36
C ASN A 479 2.24 32.33 -30.85
N TRP A 480 1.67 33.28 -30.11
CA TRP A 480 1.86 33.40 -28.66
C TRP A 480 1.21 32.26 -27.88
N LEU A 481 -0.04 31.91 -28.18
CA LEU A 481 -0.75 30.82 -27.50
C LEU A 481 -0.10 29.47 -27.77
N HIS A 482 0.16 29.14 -29.03
CA HIS A 482 0.80 27.88 -29.42
C HIS A 482 2.19 27.74 -28.79
N TRP A 483 2.99 28.82 -28.81
CA TRP A 483 4.28 28.85 -28.13
C TRP A 483 4.13 28.72 -26.61
N GLY A 484 3.28 29.52 -25.98
CA GLY A 484 3.14 29.59 -24.51
C GLY A 484 2.66 28.26 -23.92
N VAL A 485 1.58 27.71 -24.47
CA VAL A 485 1.05 26.39 -24.06
C VAL A 485 2.09 25.29 -24.28
N GLY A 486 2.94 25.41 -25.31
CA GLY A 486 3.93 24.38 -25.65
C GLY A 486 5.10 24.39 -24.68
N ASN A 487 5.51 25.58 -24.25
CA ASN A 487 6.49 25.75 -23.17
C ASN A 487 5.93 25.27 -21.83
N ALA A 488 4.68 25.63 -21.50
CA ALA A 488 4.04 25.18 -20.27
C ALA A 488 3.94 23.64 -20.22
N ALA A 489 3.51 22.99 -21.31
CA ALA A 489 3.42 21.54 -21.39
C ALA A 489 4.79 20.86 -21.16
N GLU A 490 5.86 21.35 -21.80
CA GLU A 490 7.23 20.81 -21.61
C GLU A 490 7.70 20.96 -20.16
N ILE A 491 7.51 22.14 -19.55
CA ILE A 491 7.94 22.39 -18.16
C ILE A 491 7.19 21.46 -17.19
N ILE A 492 5.86 21.38 -17.31
CA ILE A 492 5.04 20.54 -16.44
C ILE A 492 5.36 19.05 -16.68
N ALA A 493 5.66 18.64 -17.92
CA ALA A 493 6.09 17.28 -18.23
C ALA A 493 7.42 16.93 -17.57
N VAL A 494 8.41 17.83 -17.59
CA VAL A 494 9.68 17.64 -16.88
C VAL A 494 9.45 17.47 -15.39
N VAL A 495 8.67 18.37 -14.75
CA VAL A 495 8.33 18.25 -13.33
C VAL A 495 7.60 16.93 -13.04
N SER A 496 6.64 16.56 -13.88
CA SER A 496 5.91 15.30 -13.76
C SER A 496 6.84 14.08 -13.81
N MET A 497 7.85 14.07 -14.70
CA MET A 497 8.84 13.00 -14.79
C MET A 497 9.69 12.90 -13.52
N PHE A 498 10.10 14.02 -12.90
CA PHE A 498 10.83 13.99 -11.62
C PHE A 498 10.01 13.37 -10.49
N PHE A 499 8.70 13.62 -10.43
CA PHE A 499 7.81 12.91 -9.50
C PHE A 499 7.57 11.45 -9.90
N GLY A 500 7.58 11.14 -11.20
CA GLY A 500 7.36 9.80 -11.75
C GLY A 500 8.49 8.82 -11.44
N ILE A 501 9.76 9.24 -11.58
CA ILE A 501 10.93 8.39 -11.31
C ILE A 501 11.09 8.02 -9.82
N ARG A 502 10.40 8.73 -8.92
CA ARG A 502 10.39 8.45 -7.47
C ARG A 502 9.22 7.56 -7.03
N GLN A 503 8.36 7.12 -7.95
CA GLN A 503 7.23 6.27 -7.61
C GLN A 503 7.70 4.86 -7.27
N GLN A 504 7.14 4.29 -6.19
CA GLN A 504 7.42 2.92 -5.71
C GLN A 504 7.19 1.81 -6.77
N SER A 505 6.46 2.11 -7.86
CA SER A 505 6.19 1.19 -8.96
C SER A 505 7.35 1.03 -9.94
N LEU A 506 8.32 1.93 -9.90
CA LEU A 506 9.53 1.92 -10.70
C LEU A 506 10.70 1.95 -9.71
N LEU A 507 11.27 0.79 -9.41
CA LEU A 507 12.35 0.64 -8.43
C LEU A 507 13.69 1.08 -9.05
N LEU A 508 13.77 2.35 -9.43
CA LEU A 508 14.92 2.94 -10.09
C LEU A 508 15.99 3.32 -9.05
N PRO A 509 17.29 3.14 -9.37
CA PRO A 509 18.37 3.47 -8.44
C PRO A 509 18.39 4.98 -8.13
N TYR A 510 18.27 5.29 -6.85
CA TYR A 510 18.44 6.63 -6.30
C TYR A 510 19.87 6.78 -5.72
N PRO A 511 20.57 7.92 -5.92
CA PRO A 511 20.14 9.16 -6.58
C PRO A 511 20.42 9.23 -8.09
N TRP A 512 21.09 8.23 -8.67
CA TRP A 512 21.58 8.23 -10.05
C TRP A 512 20.54 8.63 -11.09
N THR A 513 19.33 8.08 -11.01
CA THR A 513 18.26 8.38 -11.96
C THR A 513 17.81 9.84 -11.93
N THR A 514 17.79 10.46 -10.74
CA THR A 514 17.53 11.90 -10.62
C THR A 514 18.68 12.71 -11.23
N GLY A 515 19.92 12.27 -11.04
CA GLY A 515 21.11 12.88 -11.65
C GLY A 515 21.05 12.87 -13.19
N VAL A 516 20.73 11.72 -13.80
CA VAL A 516 20.61 11.58 -15.27
C VAL A 516 19.52 12.49 -15.83
N LEU A 517 18.33 12.53 -15.22
CA LEU A 517 17.26 13.41 -15.68
C LEU A 517 17.64 14.89 -15.53
N SER A 518 18.33 15.25 -14.44
CA SER A 518 18.83 16.62 -14.21
C SER A 518 19.89 17.01 -15.25
N ALA A 519 20.84 16.11 -15.54
CA ALA A 519 21.86 16.33 -16.56
C ALA A 519 21.25 16.55 -17.95
N PHE A 520 20.20 15.79 -18.31
CA PHE A 520 19.46 16.00 -19.55
C PHE A 520 18.79 17.38 -19.62
N VAL A 521 18.17 17.84 -18.54
CA VAL A 521 17.55 19.18 -18.47
C VAL A 521 18.62 20.27 -18.65
N VAL A 522 19.74 20.17 -17.95
CA VAL A 522 20.89 21.09 -18.10
C VAL A 522 21.41 21.08 -19.53
N TRP A 523 21.64 19.89 -20.11
CA TRP A 523 22.07 19.73 -21.50
C TRP A 523 21.12 20.44 -22.47
N THR A 524 19.81 20.27 -22.30
CA THR A 524 18.80 20.90 -23.16
C THR A 524 18.82 22.43 -23.04
N ILE A 525 19.06 22.98 -21.85
CA ILE A 525 19.19 24.42 -21.62
C ILE A 525 20.46 24.96 -22.29
N VAL A 526 21.61 24.29 -22.07
CA VAL A 526 22.89 24.68 -22.66
C VAL A 526 22.81 24.63 -24.19
N LEU A 527 22.25 23.56 -24.76
CA LEU A 527 22.06 23.43 -26.20
C LEU A 527 21.20 24.57 -26.76
N LYS A 528 20.08 24.90 -26.11
CA LYS A 528 19.23 26.05 -26.50
C LYS A 528 20.02 27.37 -26.43
N LEU A 529 20.85 27.57 -25.41
CA LEU A 529 21.69 28.78 -25.28
C LEU A 529 22.72 28.86 -26.41
N VAL A 530 23.45 27.78 -26.68
CA VAL A 530 24.45 27.70 -27.75
C VAL A 530 23.82 27.97 -29.12
N LEU A 531 22.68 27.34 -29.43
CA LEU A 531 21.97 27.57 -30.68
C LEU A 531 21.46 29.01 -30.80
N LYS A 532 21.04 29.63 -29.69
CA LYS A 532 20.63 31.04 -29.67
C LYS A 532 21.80 31.99 -29.92
N LEU A 533 22.96 31.74 -29.31
CA LEU A 533 24.18 32.51 -29.53
C LEU A 533 24.67 32.37 -30.98
N HIS A 534 24.73 31.14 -31.49
CA HIS A 534 25.12 30.86 -32.87
C HIS A 534 24.20 31.58 -33.87
N LYS A 535 22.88 31.52 -33.66
CA LYS A 535 21.91 32.23 -34.50
C LYS A 535 22.11 33.74 -34.46
N HIS A 536 22.39 34.31 -33.29
CA HIS A 536 22.68 35.74 -33.15
C HIS A 536 23.95 36.14 -33.90
N ASP A 537 25.01 35.35 -33.80
CA ASP A 537 26.28 35.62 -34.48
C ASP A 537 26.18 35.46 -36.00
N VAL A 538 25.42 34.47 -36.49
CA VAL A 538 25.13 34.31 -37.91
C VAL A 538 24.34 35.50 -38.46
N ILE A 539 23.29 35.95 -37.75
CA ILE A 539 22.53 37.14 -38.15
C ILE A 539 23.41 38.38 -38.16
N ARG A 540 24.27 38.55 -37.14
CA ARG A 540 25.22 39.66 -37.07
C ARG A 540 26.21 39.66 -38.23
N LYS A 541 26.72 38.49 -38.61
CA LYS A 541 27.61 38.32 -39.76
C LYS A 541 26.89 38.61 -41.09
N ASP A 542 25.66 38.14 -41.27
CA ASP A 542 24.85 38.41 -42.47
C ASP A 542 24.55 39.91 -42.63
N ILE A 543 24.20 40.60 -41.54
CA ILE A 543 24.01 42.07 -41.54
C ILE A 543 25.31 42.78 -41.92
N ASN A 544 26.44 42.40 -41.31
CA ASN A 544 27.73 43.00 -41.65
C ASN A 544 28.13 42.72 -43.11
N CYS A 545 27.86 41.53 -43.64
CA CYS A 545 28.17 41.19 -45.03
C CYS A 545 27.31 41.97 -46.03
N LYS A 546 26.01 42.14 -45.74
CA LYS A 546 25.10 42.99 -46.53
C LYS A 546 25.49 44.47 -46.49
N MET A 547 25.94 44.97 -45.34
CA MET A 547 26.48 46.33 -45.23
C MET A 547 27.77 46.52 -46.04
N ILE A 548 28.67 45.54 -46.02
CA ILE A 548 29.91 45.58 -46.84
C ILE A 548 29.57 45.52 -48.33
N GLN A 549 28.60 44.69 -48.75
CA GLN A 549 28.15 44.65 -50.15
C GLN A 549 27.53 45.97 -50.61
N THR A 550 26.65 46.57 -49.82
CA THR A 550 26.07 47.90 -50.14
C THR A 550 27.12 49.01 -50.15
N GLU A 551 28.13 48.94 -49.29
CA GLU A 551 29.26 49.88 -49.32
C GLU A 551 30.15 49.67 -50.57
N SER A 552 30.34 48.43 -51.00
CA SER A 552 31.08 48.10 -52.23
C SER A 552 30.33 48.54 -53.49
N GLU A 553 29.00 48.35 -53.54
CA GLU A 553 28.13 48.82 -54.62
C GLU A 553 28.08 50.35 -54.68
N MET A 554 28.07 51.02 -53.52
CA MET A 554 28.20 52.49 -53.48
C MET A 554 29.56 52.99 -53.97
N LYS A 555 30.67 52.29 -53.65
CA LYS A 555 32.00 52.64 -54.16
C LYS A 555 32.13 52.38 -55.65
N GLN A 556 31.55 51.29 -56.16
CA GLN A 556 31.53 50.96 -57.58
C GLN A 556 30.67 51.94 -58.40
N ASN A 557 29.52 52.38 -57.85
CA ASN A 557 28.70 53.44 -58.44
C ASN A 557 29.35 54.83 -58.39
N LYS A 558 30.18 55.13 -57.39
CA LYS A 558 31.00 56.36 -57.38
C LYS A 558 32.12 56.33 -58.42
N LEU A 559 32.76 55.17 -58.64
CA LEU A 559 33.80 55.00 -59.66
C LEU A 559 33.20 55.11 -61.08
N PHE A 560 32.02 54.53 -61.32
CA PHE A 560 31.29 54.66 -62.59
C PHE A 560 30.83 56.10 -62.86
N LYS A 561 30.45 56.86 -61.82
CA LYS A 561 30.10 58.30 -61.96
C LYS A 561 31.31 59.20 -62.22
N ILE A 562 32.52 58.82 -61.83
CA ILE A 562 33.74 59.58 -62.11
C ILE A 562 34.23 59.33 -63.56
N ILE A 563 34.00 58.14 -64.11
CA ILE A 563 34.37 57.80 -65.49
C ILE A 563 33.40 58.43 -66.51
N TYR A 564 32.13 58.65 -66.14
CA TYR A 564 31.13 59.31 -67.01
C TYR A 564 31.22 60.85 -67.07
N LEU A 565 32.18 61.47 -66.39
CA LEU A 565 32.42 62.92 -66.42
C LEU A 565 33.68 63.31 -67.22
N TYR A 566 34.34 62.36 -67.89
CA TYR A 566 35.55 62.58 -68.71
C TYR A 566 35.53 61.85 -70.07
N VAL A 567 34.34 61.59 -70.60
CA VAL A 567 34.08 61.31 -72.04
C VAL A 567 32.85 62.13 -72.41
#